data_AF-A0A7S2VSB5-F1
#
_entry.id   AF-A0A7S2VSB5-F1
#
_cell.length_a   1.000
_cell.length_b   1.000
_cell.length_c   1.000
_cell.angle_alpha   90.00
_cell.angle_beta   90.00
_cell.angle_gamma   90.00
#
_symmetry.space_group_name_H-M   'P 1'
#
loop_
_entity.id
_entity.type
_entity.pdbx_description
1 polymer ?
#
loop_
_entity_poly.entity_id
_entity_poly.type
_entity_poly.pdbx_seq_one_letter_code
_entity_poly.pdbx_strand_id
1 'polypeptide(L)'
;ATVPENWEPLWDDRELRAALMKCCEPPDPDFGKNPFSEEEELPEPSDLVRMLAFSVWANLATCEANRVGMREDPLLRNALVAATDPDRTALLRHRAFLCLSLMAIGGACADPSDDHLPSRPPTPRPCETCGLLPCVCHAGEKVYRNSDMEVCNAWMLGVGKEEPAHIRSGVLGALSSLAASSRANAIKLWGNKQVRQSVVAGAAVAEPGDVRLTALSALESFACCDHVQRRMWDDAGVRDVLLASAATNVYLDAEAGPAAQPRDVRCKAFGALANLATEGLNRAPMWRNRRLSAVVLQTVAAGGALRADALRVLVELTKSFECTGEMAEAGVMDLLAAAAGDAALGADD
;
A
#
# COMPACT_ATOMS: atom_id res chain seq x y z
N ALA A 1 22.69 -12.00 1.97
CA ALA A 1 23.89 -11.21 1.61
C ALA A 1 24.21 -10.32 2.81
N THR A 2 25.45 -10.33 3.30
CA THR A 2 25.89 -9.40 4.34
C THR A 2 25.86 -7.98 3.76
N VAL A 3 25.19 -7.05 4.45
CA VAL A 3 25.26 -5.63 4.09
C VAL A 3 26.72 -5.22 4.28
N PRO A 4 27.40 -4.70 3.24
CA PRO A 4 28.79 -4.29 3.40
C PRO A 4 28.89 -3.20 4.48
N GLU A 5 29.89 -3.30 5.35
CA GLU A 5 30.05 -2.45 6.55
C GLU A 5 30.16 -0.94 6.23
N ASN A 6 30.37 -0.58 4.96
CA ASN A 6 30.50 0.79 4.51
C ASN A 6 29.20 1.43 3.98
N TRP A 7 28.01 0.82 4.15
CA TRP A 7 26.79 1.36 3.55
C TRP A 7 26.19 2.57 4.27
N GLU A 8 26.31 2.64 5.60
CA GLU A 8 25.79 3.77 6.38
C GLU A 8 26.54 5.08 6.08
N PRO A 9 27.89 5.11 6.05
CA PRO A 9 28.63 6.33 5.74
C PRO A 9 28.39 6.88 4.33
N LEU A 10 27.96 6.05 3.37
CA LEU A 10 27.76 6.48 1.98
C LEU A 10 26.61 7.48 1.82
N TRP A 11 25.58 7.41 2.67
CA TRP A 11 24.54 8.45 2.65
C TRP A 11 25.07 9.79 3.20
N ASP A 12 25.98 9.75 4.17
CA ASP A 12 26.54 10.98 4.75
C ASP A 12 27.57 11.66 3.82
N ASP A 13 28.13 10.92 2.85
CA ASP A 13 29.02 11.44 1.82
C ASP A 13 28.32 12.52 0.97
N ARG A 14 28.73 13.78 1.19
CA ARG A 14 28.13 14.94 0.51
C ARG A 14 28.50 15.00 -0.97
N GLU A 15 29.71 14.57 -1.34
CA GLU A 15 30.17 14.62 -2.73
C GLU A 15 29.41 13.59 -3.57
N LEU A 16 29.28 12.36 -3.05
CA LEU A 16 28.49 11.32 -3.69
C LEU A 16 27.03 11.77 -3.86
N ARG A 17 26.41 12.29 -2.79
CA ARG A 17 25.02 12.74 -2.88
C ARG A 17 24.84 13.87 -3.88
N ALA A 18 25.72 14.87 -3.88
CA ALA A 18 25.65 15.98 -4.83
C ALA A 18 25.80 15.49 -6.28
N ALA A 19 26.73 14.57 -6.54
CA ALA A 19 26.92 13.98 -7.86
C ALA A 19 25.69 13.19 -8.32
N LEU A 20 25.12 12.35 -7.45
CA LEU A 20 23.92 11.58 -7.76
C LEU A 20 22.70 12.47 -7.96
N MET A 21 22.54 13.53 -7.16
CA MET A 21 21.42 14.47 -7.31
C MET A 21 21.50 15.22 -8.64
N LYS A 22 22.69 15.69 -9.04
CA LYS A 22 22.91 16.31 -10.36
C LYS A 22 22.55 15.35 -11.49
N CYS A 23 22.87 14.06 -11.35
CA CYS A 23 22.46 13.03 -12.30
C CYS A 23 20.96 12.78 -12.34
N CYS A 24 20.21 13.10 -11.28
CA CYS A 24 18.77 12.89 -11.15
C CYS A 24 17.91 14.11 -11.52
N GLU A 25 18.53 15.25 -11.84
CA GLU A 25 17.79 16.46 -12.21
C GLU A 25 16.90 16.20 -13.43
N PRO A 26 15.60 16.55 -13.35
CA PRO A 26 14.73 16.48 -14.51
C PRO A 26 15.28 17.43 -15.59
N PRO A 27 15.17 17.08 -16.89
CA PRO A 27 15.53 17.98 -17.96
C PRO A 27 14.76 19.30 -17.80
N ASP A 28 15.45 20.43 -17.96
CA ASP A 28 14.85 21.75 -17.82
C ASP A 28 13.87 21.97 -18.98
N PRO A 29 12.55 22.01 -18.75
CA PRO A 29 11.57 22.13 -19.83
C PRO A 29 11.71 23.44 -20.60
N ASP A 30 12.26 24.49 -19.97
CA ASP A 30 12.34 25.82 -20.56
C ASP A 30 13.63 26.04 -21.34
N PHE A 31 14.54 25.07 -21.40
CA PHE A 31 15.88 25.22 -21.97
C PHE A 31 16.46 26.59 -21.58
N GLY A 32 16.42 26.90 -20.28
CA GLY A 32 16.84 28.18 -19.73
C GLY A 32 18.34 28.37 -19.82
N LYS A 33 18.92 28.19 -21.02
CA LYS A 33 20.26 28.60 -21.38
C LYS A 33 20.35 30.03 -20.92
N ASN A 34 21.15 30.26 -19.90
CA ASN A 34 21.49 31.61 -19.53
C ASN A 34 22.22 32.18 -20.75
N PRO A 35 21.63 33.12 -21.51
CA PRO A 35 22.26 33.59 -22.75
C PRO A 35 23.57 34.33 -22.46
N PHE A 36 23.89 34.55 -21.18
CA PHE A 36 25.09 35.21 -20.70
C PHE A 36 26.07 34.30 -19.96
N SER A 37 25.82 32.99 -19.83
CA SER A 37 26.86 32.09 -19.30
C SER A 37 27.86 31.74 -20.40
N GLU A 38 29.07 32.31 -20.32
CA GLU A 38 30.19 31.94 -21.20
C GLU A 38 30.78 30.56 -20.86
N GLU A 39 30.36 29.95 -19.75
CA GLU A 39 30.77 28.59 -19.37
C GLU A 39 30.03 27.56 -20.21
N GLU A 40 30.78 26.63 -20.81
CA GLU A 40 30.25 25.49 -21.56
C GLU A 40 29.38 24.63 -20.63
N GLU A 41 28.05 24.73 -20.79
CA GLU A 41 27.10 23.93 -20.03
C GLU A 41 27.39 22.43 -20.27
N LEU A 42 27.62 21.69 -19.20
CA LEU A 42 27.76 20.25 -19.27
C LEU A 42 26.50 19.65 -19.91
N PRO A 43 26.64 18.63 -20.78
CA PRO A 43 25.49 17.99 -21.38
C PRO A 43 24.57 17.42 -20.29
N GLU A 44 23.25 17.55 -20.50
CA GLU A 44 22.28 17.00 -19.56
C GLU A 44 22.51 15.50 -19.36
N PRO A 45 22.31 14.98 -18.13
CA PRO A 45 22.36 13.55 -17.87
C PRO A 45 21.39 12.81 -18.79
N SER A 46 21.85 11.75 -19.45
CA SER A 46 20.96 10.87 -20.21
C SER A 46 20.06 10.06 -19.27
N ASP A 47 18.95 9.53 -19.80
CA ASP A 47 18.08 8.61 -19.04
C ASP A 47 18.81 7.39 -18.48
N LEU A 48 19.85 6.93 -19.17
CA LEU A 48 20.71 5.86 -18.68
C LEU A 48 21.48 6.28 -17.42
N VAL A 49 22.03 7.49 -17.41
CA VAL A 49 22.74 8.05 -16.25
C VAL A 49 21.77 8.27 -15.07
N ARG A 50 20.58 8.82 -15.33
CA ARG A 50 19.51 8.96 -14.33
C ARG A 50 19.10 7.60 -13.74
N MET A 51 18.92 6.58 -14.58
CA MET A 51 18.57 5.23 -14.15
C MET A 51 19.64 4.61 -13.27
N LEU A 52 20.92 4.79 -13.61
CA LEU A 52 22.03 4.33 -12.78
C LEU A 52 22.05 5.07 -11.43
N ALA A 53 21.85 6.38 -11.42
CA ALA A 53 21.78 7.16 -10.19
C ALA A 53 20.64 6.68 -9.27
N PHE A 54 19.43 6.47 -9.79
CA PHE A 54 18.33 5.88 -9.01
C PHE A 54 18.58 4.44 -8.58
N SER A 55 19.37 3.67 -9.32
CA SER A 55 19.78 2.33 -8.88
C SER A 55 20.71 2.40 -7.67
N VAL A 56 21.61 3.40 -7.63
CA VAL A 56 22.45 3.67 -6.44
C VAL A 56 21.57 4.10 -5.26
N TRP A 57 20.61 4.99 -5.48
CA TRP A 57 19.65 5.38 -4.42
C TRP A 57 18.81 4.21 -3.91
N ALA A 58 18.26 3.39 -4.81
CA ALA A 58 17.49 2.20 -4.42
C ALA A 58 18.35 1.23 -3.60
N ASN A 59 19.61 1.04 -3.98
CA ASN A 59 20.55 0.26 -3.17
C ASN A 59 20.72 0.92 -1.79
N LEU A 60 21.13 2.18 -1.70
CA LEU A 60 21.31 2.85 -0.40
C LEU A 60 20.07 2.75 0.50
N ALA A 61 18.87 2.82 -0.07
CA ALA A 61 17.59 2.66 0.64
C ALA A 61 17.33 1.25 1.20
N THR A 62 18.14 0.24 0.89
CA THR A 62 18.05 -1.08 1.53
C THR A 62 18.54 -1.06 2.98
N CYS A 63 19.43 -0.11 3.34
CA CYS A 63 19.89 0.13 4.71
C CYS A 63 18.87 0.99 5.48
N GLU A 64 18.49 0.58 6.70
CA GLU A 64 17.50 1.32 7.51
C GLU A 64 17.97 2.72 7.89
N ALA A 65 19.24 2.88 8.30
CA ALA A 65 19.78 4.19 8.69
C ALA A 65 19.69 5.19 7.53
N ASN A 66 20.05 4.76 6.31
CA ASN A 66 19.98 5.59 5.11
C ASN A 66 18.54 5.98 4.77
N ARG A 67 17.56 5.07 4.92
CA ARG A 67 16.15 5.39 4.65
C ARG A 67 15.64 6.56 5.50
N VAL A 68 16.07 6.65 6.76
CA VAL A 68 15.69 7.75 7.66
C VAL A 68 16.25 9.07 7.18
N GLY A 69 17.48 9.10 6.65
CA GLY A 69 18.03 10.31 6.05
C GLY A 69 17.36 10.67 4.72
N MET A 70 17.15 9.68 3.85
CA MET A 70 16.57 9.84 2.52
C MET A 70 15.14 10.37 2.56
N ARG A 71 14.30 9.91 3.52
CA ARG A 71 12.90 10.36 3.60
C ARG A 71 12.76 11.85 3.98
N GLU A 72 13.76 12.41 4.66
CA GLU A 72 13.79 13.81 5.06
C GLU A 72 14.44 14.70 3.98
N ASP A 73 14.98 14.11 2.89
CA ASP A 73 15.59 14.85 1.78
C ASP A 73 14.52 15.22 0.73
N PRO A 74 14.07 16.49 0.68
CA PRO A 74 13.03 16.91 -0.25
C PRO A 74 13.52 16.89 -1.70
N LEU A 75 14.83 17.09 -1.96
CA LEU A 75 15.36 17.12 -3.32
C LEU A 75 15.30 15.72 -3.93
N LEU A 76 15.75 14.71 -3.17
CA LEU A 76 15.67 13.31 -3.58
C LEU A 76 14.21 12.89 -3.82
N ARG A 77 13.31 13.23 -2.89
CA ARG A 77 11.87 12.92 -3.03
C ARG A 77 11.28 13.52 -4.30
N ASN A 78 11.55 14.79 -4.57
CA ASN A 78 11.05 15.48 -5.76
C ASN A 78 11.61 14.85 -7.04
N ALA A 79 12.90 14.51 -7.06
CA ALA A 79 13.52 13.83 -8.19
C ALA A 79 12.89 12.45 -8.44
N LEU A 80 12.64 11.67 -7.38
CA LEU A 80 11.96 10.38 -7.49
C LEU A 80 10.53 10.50 -8.00
N VAL A 81 9.75 11.45 -7.45
CA VAL A 81 8.38 11.74 -7.90
C VAL A 81 8.37 12.12 -9.38
N ALA A 82 9.23 13.06 -9.80
CA ALA A 82 9.33 13.48 -11.20
C ALA A 82 9.75 12.34 -12.13
N ALA A 83 10.52 11.37 -11.64
CA ALA A 83 10.93 10.19 -12.40
C ALA A 83 9.82 9.13 -12.56
N THR A 84 8.69 9.26 -11.83
CA THR A 84 7.51 8.38 -12.01
C THR A 84 6.56 8.86 -13.10
N ASP A 85 6.82 10.01 -13.71
CA ASP A 85 5.98 10.58 -14.76
C ASP A 85 5.79 9.59 -15.94
N PRO A 86 4.55 9.38 -16.44
CA PRO A 86 4.26 8.48 -17.55
C PRO A 86 5.08 8.72 -18.83
N ASP A 87 5.54 9.95 -19.07
CA ASP A 87 6.35 10.31 -20.25
C ASP A 87 7.83 9.87 -20.12
N ARG A 88 8.23 9.37 -18.95
CA ARG A 88 9.59 8.85 -18.72
C ARG A 88 9.75 7.42 -19.21
N THR A 89 11.00 7.04 -19.49
CA THR A 89 11.31 5.66 -19.88
C THR A 89 10.93 4.65 -18.80
N ALA A 90 10.39 3.49 -19.21
CA ALA A 90 9.91 2.46 -18.29
C ALA A 90 10.98 2.00 -17.27
N LEU A 91 12.24 1.91 -17.69
CA LEU A 91 13.36 1.56 -16.81
C LEU A 91 13.61 2.62 -15.73
N LEU A 92 13.48 3.91 -16.08
CA LEU A 92 13.67 5.01 -15.14
C LEU A 92 12.54 5.00 -14.09
N ARG A 93 11.28 4.88 -14.54
CA ARG A 93 10.11 4.78 -13.67
C ARG A 93 10.21 3.59 -12.73
N HIS A 94 10.63 2.42 -13.22
CA HIS A 94 10.86 1.25 -12.38
C HIS A 94 11.85 1.55 -11.24
N ARG A 95 13.03 2.11 -11.54
CA ARG A 95 14.01 2.43 -10.49
C ARG A 95 13.47 3.45 -9.49
N ALA A 96 12.71 4.44 -9.95
CA ALA A 96 12.03 5.39 -9.08
C ALA A 96 11.02 4.69 -8.16
N PHE A 97 10.12 3.86 -8.68
CA PHE A 97 9.15 3.10 -7.87
C PHE A 97 9.80 2.17 -6.86
N LEU A 98 10.90 1.50 -7.23
CA LEU A 98 11.66 0.65 -6.32
C LEU A 98 12.24 1.48 -5.17
N CYS A 99 12.89 2.60 -5.48
CA CYS A 99 13.47 3.47 -4.46
C CYS A 99 12.39 4.07 -3.53
N LEU A 100 11.30 4.57 -4.11
CA LEU A 100 10.14 5.05 -3.35
C LEU A 100 9.55 3.99 -2.44
N SER A 101 9.41 2.75 -2.92
CA SER A 101 8.90 1.62 -2.13
C SER A 101 9.82 1.26 -0.96
N LEU A 102 11.14 1.32 -1.17
CA LEU A 102 12.12 1.11 -0.10
C LEU A 102 12.08 2.26 0.92
N MET A 103 12.04 3.51 0.48
CA MET A 103 11.88 4.67 1.36
C MET A 103 10.59 4.60 2.16
N ALA A 104 9.50 4.14 1.52
CA ALA A 104 8.21 3.95 2.15
C ALA A 104 8.28 2.97 3.32
N ILE A 105 8.97 1.83 3.17
CA ILE A 105 9.24 0.88 4.25
C ILE A 105 10.01 1.54 5.43
N GLY A 106 10.85 2.53 5.14
CA GLY A 106 11.53 3.35 6.15
C GLY A 106 10.64 4.39 6.87
N GLY A 107 9.36 4.45 6.51
CA GLY A 107 8.39 5.42 7.03
C GLY A 107 8.25 6.69 6.20
N ALA A 108 8.81 6.75 4.98
CA ALA A 108 8.32 7.76 4.02
C ALA A 108 6.85 7.46 3.72
N CYS A 109 6.01 8.48 3.52
CA CYS A 109 4.56 8.29 3.40
C CYS A 109 3.85 7.81 4.68
N ALA A 110 4.43 8.05 5.87
CA ALA A 110 3.77 7.75 7.13
C ALA A 110 2.55 8.64 7.39
N ASP A 111 2.52 9.86 6.80
CA ASP A 111 1.45 10.82 6.98
C ASP A 111 1.01 11.42 5.63
N PRO A 112 0.38 10.62 4.74
CA PRO A 112 -0.29 11.20 3.58
C PRO A 112 -1.40 12.11 4.12
N SER A 113 -1.43 13.38 3.70
CA SER A 113 -2.49 14.28 4.14
C SER A 113 -3.86 13.71 3.81
N ASP A 114 -4.90 14.06 4.57
CA ASP A 114 -6.26 13.58 4.27
C ASP A 114 -6.78 14.26 2.98
N ASP A 115 -7.38 13.50 2.06
CA ASP A 115 -8.05 14.03 0.85
C ASP A 115 -9.39 14.70 1.18
N HIS A 116 -10.03 14.32 2.31
CA HIS A 116 -11.41 14.70 2.63
C HIS A 116 -11.53 15.77 3.71
N LEU A 117 -10.50 15.92 4.54
CA LEU A 117 -10.25 17.21 5.14
C LEU A 117 -9.41 17.92 4.10
N PRO A 118 -9.89 18.97 3.36
CA PRO A 118 -8.94 19.90 2.77
C PRO A 118 -7.99 20.17 3.91
N SER A 119 -6.72 19.79 3.75
CA SER A 119 -5.71 20.02 4.77
C SER A 119 -6.07 21.37 5.29
N ARG A 120 -6.59 21.46 6.55
CA ARG A 120 -6.82 22.79 7.14
C ARG A 120 -5.49 23.43 6.82
N PRO A 121 -5.38 24.47 5.97
CA PRO A 121 -4.08 24.99 5.59
C PRO A 121 -3.41 25.17 6.93
N PRO A 122 -2.36 24.39 7.27
CA PRO A 122 -2.11 23.92 8.64
C PRO A 122 -2.29 25.10 9.55
N THR A 123 -3.44 25.25 10.26
CA THR A 123 -4.06 26.57 10.61
C THR A 123 -2.98 27.61 10.58
N PRO A 124 -2.85 28.44 9.51
CA PRO A 124 -1.52 28.90 9.10
C PRO A 124 -0.80 29.39 10.36
N ARG A 125 0.39 28.85 10.64
CA ARG A 125 1.10 29.33 11.83
C ARG A 125 1.39 30.81 11.56
N PRO A 126 1.16 31.72 12.54
CA PRO A 126 1.60 33.10 12.41
C PRO A 126 3.05 33.06 11.92
N CYS A 127 3.33 33.69 10.78
CA CYS A 127 4.69 33.69 10.23
C CYS A 127 5.66 34.07 11.34
N GLU A 128 6.70 33.27 11.58
CA GLU A 128 7.63 33.52 12.69
C GLU A 128 8.31 34.89 12.58
N THR A 129 8.39 35.44 11.36
CA THR A 129 8.91 36.77 11.07
C THR A 129 7.92 37.91 11.32
N CYS A 130 6.64 37.76 10.93
CA CYS A 130 5.68 38.88 10.93
C CYS A 130 4.37 38.65 11.68
N GLY A 131 4.11 37.44 12.15
CA GLY A 131 2.90 37.07 12.90
C GLY A 131 1.59 37.10 12.11
N LEU A 132 1.63 37.38 10.80
CA LEU A 132 0.42 37.54 9.96
C LEU A 132 -0.07 36.23 9.36
N LEU A 133 -1.39 36.16 9.14
CA LEU A 133 -2.12 35.03 8.58
C LEU A 133 -3.17 35.45 7.54
N PRO A 134 -2.97 35.23 6.23
CA PRO A 134 -1.75 34.74 5.55
C PRO A 134 -0.64 35.80 5.48
N CYS A 135 0.62 35.39 5.33
CA CYS A 135 1.77 36.29 5.23
C CYS A 135 2.42 36.28 3.84
N VAL A 136 3.06 37.40 3.46
CA VAL A 136 3.80 37.54 2.18
C VAL A 136 5.30 37.26 2.35
N CYS A 137 5.81 37.14 3.59
CA CYS A 137 7.24 36.93 3.86
C CYS A 137 7.82 35.67 3.19
N HIS A 138 6.96 34.67 2.91
CA HIS A 138 7.33 33.44 2.20
C HIS A 138 6.69 33.34 0.81
N ALA A 139 6.13 34.42 0.25
CA ALA A 139 5.41 34.40 -1.04
C ALA A 139 6.31 34.16 -2.27
N GLY A 140 7.63 34.07 -2.08
CA GLY A 140 8.60 33.65 -3.09
C GLY A 140 9.44 32.43 -2.67
N GLU A 141 9.29 31.94 -1.45
CA GLU A 141 9.92 30.67 -1.08
C GLU A 141 9.07 29.56 -1.69
N LYS A 142 9.72 28.62 -2.41
CA LYS A 142 9.06 27.38 -2.83
C LYS A 142 8.41 26.81 -1.57
N VAL A 143 7.09 26.81 -1.51
CA VAL A 143 6.37 26.12 -0.44
C VAL A 143 6.80 24.67 -0.57
N TYR A 144 7.75 24.24 0.25
CA TYR A 144 8.13 22.86 0.38
C TYR A 144 6.93 22.16 0.98
N ARG A 145 6.00 21.77 0.10
CA ARG A 145 4.94 20.84 0.45
C ARG A 145 5.67 19.53 0.71
N ASN A 146 6.20 19.37 1.92
CA ASN A 146 6.65 18.09 2.47
C ASN A 146 5.48 17.11 2.63
N SER A 147 4.39 17.30 1.87
CA SER A 147 3.27 16.39 1.88
C SER A 147 3.74 15.11 1.22
N ASP A 148 3.82 14.08 2.06
CA ASP A 148 3.83 12.68 1.68
C ASP A 148 2.73 12.31 0.66
N MET A 149 1.74 13.18 0.46
CA MET A 149 0.74 13.09 -0.60
C MET A 149 1.36 12.98 -2.01
N GLU A 150 2.34 13.81 -2.37
CA GLU A 150 2.93 13.75 -3.72
C GLU A 150 3.66 12.43 -3.95
N VAL A 151 4.37 11.97 -2.91
CA VAL A 151 5.04 10.67 -2.91
C VAL A 151 4.02 9.54 -2.99
N CYS A 152 2.93 9.63 -2.24
CA CYS A 152 1.85 8.65 -2.25
C CYS A 152 1.16 8.60 -3.63
N ASN A 153 0.85 9.74 -4.23
CA ASN A 153 0.22 9.83 -5.55
C ASN A 153 1.14 9.28 -6.64
N ALA A 154 2.42 9.68 -6.64
CA ALA A 154 3.44 9.12 -7.52
C ALA A 154 3.49 7.59 -7.37
N TRP A 155 3.57 7.10 -6.14
CA TRP A 155 3.58 5.68 -5.86
C TRP A 155 2.31 4.95 -6.34
N MET A 156 1.14 5.58 -6.27
CA MET A 156 -0.10 5.02 -6.81
C MET A 156 -0.14 4.97 -8.34
N LEU A 157 0.65 5.77 -9.06
CA LEU A 157 0.86 5.58 -10.51
C LEU A 157 1.50 4.20 -10.78
N GLY A 158 2.38 3.76 -9.88
CA GLY A 158 3.04 2.45 -9.93
C GLY A 158 2.09 1.25 -9.80
N VAL A 159 0.87 1.44 -9.29
CA VAL A 159 -0.18 0.38 -9.22
C VAL A 159 -0.99 0.30 -10.53
N GLY A 160 -0.93 1.35 -11.36
CA GLY A 160 -1.70 1.47 -12.58
C GLY A 160 -1.51 0.30 -13.55
N LYS A 161 -2.53 -0.01 -14.34
CA LYS A 161 -2.51 -1.13 -15.30
C LYS A 161 -1.48 -0.97 -16.42
N GLU A 162 -1.02 0.25 -16.65
CA GLU A 162 0.05 0.57 -17.60
C GLU A 162 1.44 0.08 -17.13
N GLU A 163 1.60 -0.21 -15.84
CA GLU A 163 2.87 -0.69 -15.31
C GLU A 163 2.97 -2.23 -15.37
N PRO A 164 4.20 -2.77 -15.51
CA PRO A 164 4.41 -4.21 -15.44
C PRO A 164 3.96 -4.82 -14.11
N ALA A 165 3.46 -6.06 -14.15
CA ALA A 165 2.90 -6.74 -12.97
C ALA A 165 3.85 -6.77 -11.76
N HIS A 166 5.16 -6.95 -11.98
CA HIS A 166 6.16 -6.98 -10.89
C HIS A 166 6.38 -5.60 -10.22
N ILE A 167 6.15 -4.50 -10.94
CA ILE A 167 6.18 -3.14 -10.36
C ILE A 167 4.95 -2.95 -9.50
N ARG A 168 3.78 -3.27 -10.07
CA ARG A 168 2.49 -3.15 -9.39
C ARG A 168 2.48 -3.95 -8.08
N SER A 169 2.94 -5.21 -8.13
CA SER A 169 3.06 -6.04 -6.93
C SER A 169 4.09 -5.48 -5.94
N GLY A 170 5.25 -5.01 -6.39
CA GLY A 170 6.26 -4.37 -5.52
C GLY A 170 5.73 -3.15 -4.77
N VAL A 171 5.02 -2.27 -5.48
CA VAL A 171 4.36 -1.08 -4.92
C VAL A 171 3.30 -1.47 -3.89
N LEU A 172 2.39 -2.38 -4.24
CA LEU A 172 1.38 -2.90 -3.32
C LEU A 172 2.02 -3.60 -2.10
N GLY A 173 3.20 -4.22 -2.27
CA GLY A 173 3.93 -4.92 -1.20
C GLY A 173 4.53 -3.95 -0.18
N ALA A 174 5.07 -2.83 -0.66
CA ALA A 174 5.47 -1.73 0.21
C ALA A 174 4.25 -1.11 0.92
N LEU A 175 3.07 -1.08 0.29
CA LEU A 175 1.83 -0.62 0.93
C LEU A 175 1.32 -1.56 2.01
N SER A 176 1.37 -2.86 1.76
CA SER A 176 1.09 -3.85 2.80
C SER A 176 2.04 -3.69 3.99
N SER A 177 3.34 -3.54 3.73
CA SER A 177 4.35 -3.31 4.77
C SER A 177 4.10 -2.03 5.55
N LEU A 178 3.75 -0.93 4.87
CA LEU A 178 3.41 0.34 5.50
C LEU A 178 2.14 0.23 6.35
N ALA A 179 1.09 -0.39 5.83
CA ALA A 179 -0.17 -0.57 6.55
C ALA A 179 -0.01 -1.42 7.82
N ALA A 180 0.91 -2.40 7.80
CA ALA A 180 1.25 -3.21 8.96
C ALA A 180 2.22 -2.51 9.94
N SER A 181 2.82 -1.39 9.55
CA SER A 181 3.83 -0.69 10.34
C SER A 181 3.19 0.25 11.36
N SER A 182 3.67 0.21 12.60
CA SER A 182 3.31 1.18 13.65
C SER A 182 3.80 2.60 13.37
N ARG A 183 4.72 2.79 12.41
CA ARG A 183 5.24 4.10 12.02
C ARG A 183 4.27 4.85 11.11
N ALA A 184 3.37 4.16 10.41
CA ALA A 184 2.46 4.76 9.45
C ALA A 184 1.08 5.02 10.07
N ASN A 185 0.44 6.11 9.65
CA ASN A 185 -0.95 6.38 10.01
C ASN A 185 -1.90 5.65 9.04
N ALA A 186 -2.26 4.41 9.37
CA ALA A 186 -3.16 3.58 8.57
C ALA A 186 -4.51 4.27 8.30
N ILE A 187 -5.02 5.11 9.22
CA ILE A 187 -6.27 5.85 9.03
C ILE A 187 -6.14 6.85 7.89
N LYS A 188 -5.03 7.58 7.82
CA LYS A 188 -4.76 8.56 6.77
C LYS A 188 -4.45 7.90 5.43
N LEU A 189 -3.62 6.86 5.44
CA LEU A 189 -3.34 6.04 4.24
C LEU A 189 -4.63 5.45 3.66
N TRP A 190 -5.47 4.84 4.49
CA TRP A 190 -6.77 4.36 4.07
C TRP A 190 -7.75 5.49 3.74
N GLY A 191 -7.56 6.67 4.32
CA GLY A 191 -8.32 7.89 4.04
C GLY A 191 -8.11 8.42 2.62
N ASN A 192 -6.93 8.20 2.04
CA ASN A 192 -6.61 8.55 0.67
C ASN A 192 -7.44 7.69 -0.31
N LYS A 193 -8.20 8.36 -1.19
CA LYS A 193 -9.13 7.68 -2.10
C LYS A 193 -8.39 6.86 -3.15
N GLN A 194 -7.29 7.37 -3.68
CA GLN A 194 -6.51 6.71 -4.71
C GLN A 194 -5.88 5.42 -4.17
N VAL A 195 -5.36 5.44 -2.94
CA VAL A 195 -4.84 4.24 -2.25
C VAL A 195 -5.92 3.16 -2.16
N ARG A 196 -7.12 3.49 -1.65
CA ARG A 196 -8.22 2.51 -1.56
C ARG A 196 -8.58 1.93 -2.94
N GLN A 197 -8.74 2.79 -3.94
CA GLN A 197 -9.13 2.37 -5.29
C GLN A 197 -8.06 1.48 -5.93
N SER A 198 -6.78 1.84 -5.80
CA SER A 198 -5.65 1.08 -6.32
C SER A 198 -5.53 -0.29 -5.66
N VAL A 199 -5.71 -0.39 -4.33
CA VAL A 199 -5.68 -1.67 -3.63
C VAL A 199 -6.87 -2.57 -4.03
N VAL A 200 -8.08 -2.02 -4.06
CA VAL A 200 -9.27 -2.79 -4.47
C VAL A 200 -9.16 -3.24 -5.92
N ALA A 201 -8.69 -2.38 -6.82
CA ALA A 201 -8.46 -2.75 -8.22
C ALA A 201 -7.37 -3.83 -8.35
N GLY A 202 -6.25 -3.69 -7.62
CA GLY A 202 -5.17 -4.68 -7.61
C GLY A 202 -5.58 -6.05 -7.06
N ALA A 203 -6.57 -6.10 -6.16
CA ALA A 203 -7.07 -7.35 -5.58
C ALA A 203 -8.20 -8.01 -6.42
N ALA A 204 -8.61 -7.38 -7.53
CA ALA A 204 -9.65 -7.92 -8.40
C ALA A 204 -9.25 -9.27 -9.02
N VAL A 205 -10.25 -10.11 -9.32
CA VAL A 205 -10.03 -11.49 -9.78
C VAL A 205 -9.29 -11.57 -11.12
N ALA A 206 -9.45 -10.57 -11.98
CA ALA A 206 -8.81 -10.50 -13.29
C ALA A 206 -7.33 -10.06 -13.25
N GLU A 207 -6.81 -9.70 -12.07
CA GLU A 207 -5.43 -9.25 -11.93
C GLU A 207 -4.44 -10.43 -11.92
N PRO A 208 -3.18 -10.21 -12.34
CA PRO A 208 -2.12 -11.21 -12.21
C PRO A 208 -2.01 -11.72 -10.77
N GLY A 209 -1.70 -13.02 -10.62
CA GLY A 209 -1.66 -13.70 -9.32
C GLY A 209 -0.85 -12.96 -8.25
N ASP A 210 0.37 -12.51 -8.60
CA ASP A 210 1.25 -11.79 -7.67
C ASP A 210 0.67 -10.43 -7.25
N VAL A 211 0.18 -9.64 -8.21
CA VAL A 211 -0.45 -8.32 -7.96
C VAL A 211 -1.63 -8.50 -7.01
N ARG A 212 -2.47 -9.49 -7.30
CA ARG A 212 -3.66 -9.81 -6.54
C ARG A 212 -3.36 -10.26 -5.12
N LEU A 213 -2.41 -11.18 -4.96
CA LEU A 213 -1.99 -11.67 -3.65
C LEU A 213 -1.42 -10.54 -2.79
N THR A 214 -0.60 -9.66 -3.36
CA THR A 214 -0.02 -8.54 -2.62
C THR A 214 -1.06 -7.48 -2.28
N ALA A 215 -2.02 -7.18 -3.16
CA ALA A 215 -3.14 -6.29 -2.87
C ALA A 215 -4.04 -6.84 -1.74
N LEU A 216 -4.34 -8.14 -1.74
CA LEU A 216 -5.07 -8.78 -0.65
C LEU A 216 -4.30 -8.74 0.67
N SER A 217 -2.97 -8.87 0.61
CA SER A 217 -2.11 -8.72 1.79
C SER A 217 -2.15 -7.29 2.33
N ALA A 218 -2.24 -6.27 1.46
CA ALA A 218 -2.46 -4.89 1.87
C ALA A 218 -3.84 -4.70 2.53
N LEU A 219 -4.92 -5.26 1.98
CA LEU A 219 -6.25 -5.25 2.60
C LEU A 219 -6.25 -5.92 3.98
N GLU A 220 -5.62 -7.09 4.10
CA GLU A 220 -5.45 -7.79 5.38
C GLU A 220 -4.71 -6.91 6.39
N SER A 221 -3.63 -6.26 5.96
CA SER A 221 -2.81 -5.38 6.80
C SER A 221 -3.59 -4.15 7.28
N PHE A 222 -4.37 -3.52 6.39
CA PHE A 222 -5.26 -2.42 6.79
C PHE A 222 -6.34 -2.90 7.76
N ALA A 223 -6.92 -4.08 7.54
CA ALA A 223 -7.96 -4.63 8.41
C ALA A 223 -7.46 -4.90 9.84
N CYS A 224 -6.15 -5.03 10.07
CA CYS A 224 -5.58 -5.11 11.43
C CYS A 224 -5.75 -3.81 12.24
N CYS A 225 -6.07 -2.67 11.61
CA CYS A 225 -6.25 -1.40 12.31
C CYS A 225 -7.73 -1.17 12.66
N ASP A 226 -8.04 -1.17 13.96
CA ASP A 226 -9.41 -1.03 14.49
C ASP A 226 -10.15 0.20 13.95
N HIS A 227 -9.44 1.31 13.77
CA HIS A 227 -10.03 2.57 13.30
C HIS A 227 -10.48 2.55 11.82
N VAL A 228 -10.02 1.58 11.02
CA VAL A 228 -10.40 1.48 9.60
C VAL A 228 -11.34 0.31 9.32
N GLN A 229 -11.42 -0.70 10.20
CA GLN A 229 -12.22 -1.92 10.00
C GLN A 229 -13.67 -1.63 9.59
N ARG A 230 -14.37 -0.73 10.32
CA ARG A 230 -15.74 -0.36 9.97
C ARG A 230 -15.85 0.27 8.58
N ARG A 231 -15.00 1.24 8.29
CA ARG A 231 -14.98 1.96 7.01
C ARG A 231 -14.63 1.03 5.84
N MET A 232 -13.72 0.09 6.06
CA MET A 232 -13.38 -0.96 5.09
C MET A 232 -14.58 -1.85 4.79
N TRP A 233 -15.28 -2.30 5.83
CA TRP A 233 -16.48 -3.12 5.64
C TRP A 233 -17.61 -2.33 4.98
N ASP A 234 -17.78 -1.03 5.27
CA ASP A 234 -18.80 -0.19 4.63
C ASP A 234 -18.52 0.04 3.12
N ASP A 235 -17.27 -0.09 2.67
CA ASP A 235 -16.88 0.01 1.26
C ASP A 235 -17.29 -1.25 0.46
N ALA A 236 -18.24 -1.08 -0.46
CA ALA A 236 -18.75 -2.18 -1.29
C ALA A 236 -17.66 -2.85 -2.13
N GLY A 237 -16.70 -2.08 -2.66
CA GLY A 237 -15.63 -2.62 -3.50
C GLY A 237 -14.70 -3.55 -2.70
N VAL A 238 -14.38 -3.18 -1.47
CA VAL A 238 -13.62 -4.03 -0.55
C VAL A 238 -14.37 -5.32 -0.25
N ARG A 239 -15.66 -5.22 0.13
CA ARG A 239 -16.49 -6.41 0.40
C ARG A 239 -16.53 -7.35 -0.81
N ASP A 240 -16.82 -6.83 -1.99
CA ASP A 240 -16.99 -7.64 -3.19
C ASP A 240 -15.71 -8.39 -3.56
N VAL A 241 -14.55 -7.72 -3.47
CA VAL A 241 -13.25 -8.33 -3.76
C VAL A 241 -12.86 -9.38 -2.72
N LEU A 242 -13.08 -9.12 -1.42
CA LEU A 242 -12.80 -10.11 -0.37
C LEU A 242 -13.68 -11.36 -0.51
N LEU A 243 -14.97 -11.18 -0.81
CA LEU A 243 -15.90 -12.30 -1.00
C LEU A 243 -15.60 -13.11 -2.26
N ALA A 244 -15.24 -12.44 -3.37
CA ALA A 244 -14.81 -13.12 -4.59
C ALA A 244 -13.48 -13.87 -4.39
N SER A 245 -12.60 -13.36 -3.52
CA SER A 245 -11.31 -13.97 -3.23
C SER A 245 -11.39 -15.13 -2.24
N ALA A 246 -12.36 -15.12 -1.31
CA ALA A 246 -12.59 -16.21 -0.37
C ALA A 246 -13.34 -17.42 -1.00
N ALA A 247 -14.11 -17.18 -2.07
CA ALA A 247 -14.89 -18.20 -2.77
C ALA A 247 -14.00 -19.35 -3.29
N THR A 248 -14.55 -20.56 -3.35
CA THR A 248 -13.83 -21.73 -3.87
C THR A 248 -13.53 -21.60 -5.36
N ASN A 249 -14.50 -21.11 -6.13
CA ASN A 249 -14.40 -20.94 -7.57
C ASN A 249 -14.72 -19.50 -7.96
N VAL A 250 -14.11 -19.04 -9.04
CA VAL A 250 -14.39 -17.76 -9.68
C VAL A 250 -14.60 -17.91 -11.17
N TYR A 251 -15.38 -16.99 -11.72
CA TYR A 251 -15.64 -16.87 -13.14
C TYR A 251 -14.85 -15.66 -13.64
N LEU A 252 -13.81 -15.91 -14.44
CA LEU A 252 -13.01 -14.85 -15.07
C LEU A 252 -13.76 -14.24 -16.25
N ASP A 253 -14.47 -15.10 -16.97
CA ASP A 253 -15.18 -14.86 -18.21
C ASP A 253 -16.39 -15.80 -18.28
N ALA A 254 -17.43 -15.35 -18.98
CA ALA A 254 -18.68 -16.12 -19.09
C ALA A 254 -18.49 -17.48 -19.79
N GLU A 255 -17.40 -17.65 -20.55
CA GLU A 255 -17.14 -18.80 -21.40
C GLU A 255 -16.18 -19.84 -20.79
N ALA A 256 -15.17 -19.44 -19.99
CA ALA A 256 -14.18 -20.40 -19.47
C ALA A 256 -14.67 -21.27 -18.30
N GLY A 257 -15.86 -21.00 -17.77
CA GLY A 257 -16.41 -21.73 -16.63
C GLY A 257 -15.71 -21.40 -15.30
N PRO A 258 -16.02 -22.14 -14.22
CA PRO A 258 -15.46 -21.88 -12.90
C PRO A 258 -14.00 -22.31 -12.80
N ALA A 259 -13.11 -21.37 -12.49
CA ALA A 259 -11.72 -21.63 -12.13
C ALA A 259 -11.56 -21.71 -10.61
N ALA A 260 -10.81 -22.71 -10.12
CA ALA A 260 -10.52 -22.83 -8.70
C ALA A 260 -9.62 -21.67 -8.23
N GLN A 261 -9.96 -21.06 -7.10
CA GLN A 261 -9.14 -19.99 -6.52
C GLN A 261 -7.86 -20.54 -5.87
N PRO A 262 -6.69 -19.89 -6.07
CA PRO A 262 -5.46 -20.26 -5.38
C PRO A 262 -5.62 -20.23 -3.86
N ARG A 263 -5.00 -21.18 -3.17
CA ARG A 263 -5.08 -21.29 -1.70
C ARG A 263 -4.63 -20.00 -1.00
N ASP A 264 -3.50 -19.44 -1.42
CA ASP A 264 -2.89 -18.28 -0.75
C ASP A 264 -3.79 -17.03 -0.86
N VAL A 265 -4.46 -16.87 -2.00
CA VAL A 265 -5.46 -15.82 -2.24
C VAL A 265 -6.63 -15.97 -1.27
N ARG A 266 -7.15 -17.20 -1.10
CA ARG A 266 -8.26 -17.48 -0.17
C ARG A 266 -7.84 -17.25 1.28
N CYS A 267 -6.64 -17.68 1.66
CA CYS A 267 -6.07 -17.47 3.00
C CYS A 267 -6.00 -15.96 3.32
N LYS A 268 -5.44 -15.14 2.42
CA LYS A 268 -5.39 -13.67 2.59
C LYS A 268 -6.77 -13.02 2.69
N ALA A 269 -7.74 -13.49 1.89
CA ALA A 269 -9.11 -13.01 1.98
C ALA A 269 -9.77 -13.35 3.33
N PHE A 270 -9.60 -14.58 3.83
CA PHE A 270 -10.12 -14.98 5.14
C PHE A 270 -9.41 -14.24 6.30
N GLY A 271 -8.10 -14.04 6.20
CA GLY A 271 -7.33 -13.24 7.17
C GLY A 271 -7.88 -11.82 7.28
N ALA A 272 -8.09 -11.15 6.15
CA ALA A 272 -8.72 -9.83 6.12
C ALA A 272 -10.14 -9.83 6.70
N LEU A 273 -10.98 -10.80 6.33
CA LEU A 273 -12.35 -10.93 6.86
C LEU A 273 -12.38 -11.20 8.36
N ALA A 274 -11.46 -12.00 8.90
CA ALA A 274 -11.34 -12.25 10.33
C ALA A 274 -10.99 -10.96 11.07
N ASN A 275 -10.01 -10.20 10.55
CA ASN A 275 -9.62 -8.90 11.10
C ASN A 275 -10.76 -7.87 11.01
N LEU A 276 -11.60 -7.89 9.96
CA LEU A 276 -12.77 -7.00 9.89
C LEU A 276 -13.88 -7.38 10.89
N ALA A 277 -13.98 -8.67 11.25
CA ALA A 277 -14.99 -9.19 12.17
C ALA A 277 -14.68 -8.93 13.65
N THR A 278 -13.46 -8.52 13.99
CA THR A 278 -13.11 -8.10 15.36
C THR A 278 -13.88 -6.84 15.76
N GLU A 279 -14.17 -5.93 14.81
CA GLU A 279 -15.07 -4.79 14.99
C GLU A 279 -16.51 -5.25 15.23
N GLY A 280 -17.04 -4.97 16.42
CA GLY A 280 -18.35 -5.42 16.87
C GLY A 280 -19.49 -4.97 15.95
N LEU A 281 -19.40 -3.77 15.39
CA LEU A 281 -20.42 -3.21 14.49
C LEU A 281 -20.44 -3.88 13.11
N ASN A 282 -19.37 -4.57 12.72
CA ASN A 282 -19.31 -5.29 11.45
C ASN A 282 -19.95 -6.68 11.55
N ARG A 283 -19.92 -7.33 12.71
CA ARG A 283 -20.28 -8.76 12.87
C ARG A 283 -21.68 -9.11 12.37
N ALA A 284 -22.71 -8.39 12.82
CA ALA A 284 -24.08 -8.69 12.42
C ALA A 284 -24.33 -8.40 10.91
N PRO A 285 -23.91 -7.25 10.36
CA PRO A 285 -23.92 -7.03 8.90
C PRO A 285 -23.14 -8.07 8.09
N MET A 286 -21.97 -8.49 8.57
CA MET A 286 -21.16 -9.54 7.94
C MET A 286 -21.89 -10.88 7.92
N TRP A 287 -22.48 -11.31 9.03
CA TRP A 287 -23.25 -12.55 9.08
C TRP A 287 -24.48 -12.52 8.15
N ARG A 288 -25.22 -11.40 8.15
CA ARG A 288 -26.39 -11.22 7.28
C ARG A 288 -26.03 -11.17 5.79
N ASN A 289 -24.76 -10.97 5.45
CA ASN A 289 -24.27 -11.13 4.08
C ASN A 289 -24.25 -12.62 3.70
N ARG A 290 -25.30 -13.06 2.99
CA ARG A 290 -25.50 -14.47 2.58
C ARG A 290 -24.33 -15.06 1.78
N ARG A 291 -23.59 -14.24 1.01
CA ARG A 291 -22.42 -14.72 0.26
C ARG A 291 -21.29 -15.07 1.23
N LEU A 292 -21.03 -14.22 2.21
CA LEU A 292 -20.00 -14.46 3.23
C LEU A 292 -20.32 -15.70 4.05
N SER A 293 -21.53 -15.77 4.61
CA SER A 293 -21.91 -16.89 5.48
C SER A 293 -21.87 -18.22 4.73
N ALA A 294 -22.37 -18.28 3.49
CA ALA A 294 -22.27 -19.47 2.67
C ALA A 294 -20.82 -19.91 2.42
N VAL A 295 -19.93 -18.99 2.04
CA VAL A 295 -18.52 -19.31 1.76
C VAL A 295 -17.80 -19.79 3.02
N VAL A 296 -18.02 -19.14 4.17
CA VAL A 296 -17.42 -19.53 5.45
C VAL A 296 -17.91 -20.90 5.89
N LEU A 297 -19.24 -21.12 5.93
CA LEU A 297 -19.83 -22.39 6.34
C LEU A 297 -19.39 -23.55 5.44
N GLN A 298 -19.40 -23.34 4.11
CA GLN A 298 -18.94 -24.34 3.15
C GLN A 298 -17.47 -24.69 3.37
N THR A 299 -16.61 -23.70 3.61
CA THR A 299 -15.18 -23.92 3.81
C THR A 299 -14.91 -24.65 5.13
N VAL A 300 -15.60 -24.27 6.21
CA VAL A 300 -15.49 -24.96 7.51
C VAL A 300 -15.99 -26.40 7.43
N ALA A 301 -17.11 -26.65 6.74
CA ALA A 301 -17.69 -27.98 6.58
C ALA A 301 -16.86 -28.89 5.66
N ALA A 302 -16.27 -28.34 4.59
CA ALA A 302 -15.40 -29.10 3.69
C ALA A 302 -14.08 -29.53 4.36
N GLY A 303 -13.63 -28.79 5.38
CA GLY A 303 -12.39 -29.05 6.08
C GLY A 303 -11.14 -28.71 5.27
N GLY A 304 -10.03 -29.38 5.58
CA GLY A 304 -8.75 -29.20 4.88
C GLY A 304 -8.01 -27.91 5.26
N ALA A 305 -7.08 -27.52 4.39
CA ALA A 305 -6.01 -26.56 4.72
C ALA A 305 -6.44 -25.08 4.85
N LEU A 306 -7.71 -24.77 4.61
CA LEU A 306 -8.32 -23.44 4.80
C LEU A 306 -9.38 -23.44 5.93
N ARG A 307 -9.59 -24.59 6.59
CA ARG A 307 -10.59 -24.72 7.66
C ARG A 307 -10.30 -23.78 8.82
N ALA A 308 -9.03 -23.70 9.24
CA ALA A 308 -8.58 -22.83 10.33
C ALA A 308 -8.86 -21.35 10.03
N ASP A 309 -8.51 -20.88 8.83
CA ASP A 309 -8.76 -19.49 8.41
C ASP A 309 -10.26 -19.15 8.41
N ALA A 310 -11.11 -20.03 7.85
CA ALA A 310 -12.55 -19.82 7.83
C ALA A 310 -13.18 -19.88 9.24
N LEU A 311 -12.68 -20.77 10.11
CA LEU A 311 -13.10 -20.86 11.50
C LEU A 311 -12.79 -19.58 12.28
N ARG A 312 -11.64 -18.94 12.03
CA ARG A 312 -11.30 -17.65 12.67
C ARG A 312 -12.37 -16.59 12.36
N VAL A 313 -12.82 -16.50 11.10
CA VAL A 313 -13.94 -15.61 10.74
C VAL A 313 -15.21 -16.00 11.50
N LEU A 314 -15.58 -17.28 11.48
CA LEU A 314 -16.81 -17.77 12.10
C LEU A 314 -16.85 -17.50 13.62
N VAL A 315 -15.73 -17.71 14.32
CA VAL A 315 -15.59 -17.46 15.76
C VAL A 315 -15.72 -15.97 16.10
N GLU A 316 -15.19 -15.07 15.27
CA GLU A 316 -15.40 -13.64 15.51
C GLU A 316 -16.87 -13.24 15.31
N LEU A 317 -17.55 -13.79 14.30
CA LEU A 317 -18.95 -13.49 14.04
C LEU A 317 -19.88 -13.98 15.17
N THR A 318 -19.60 -15.13 15.79
CA THR A 318 -20.44 -15.69 16.88
C THR A 318 -20.40 -14.86 18.15
N LYS A 319 -19.46 -13.91 18.28
CA LYS A 319 -19.45 -12.93 19.37
C LYS A 319 -20.58 -11.90 19.26
N SER A 320 -21.37 -11.90 18.18
CA SER A 320 -22.57 -11.07 18.07
C SER A 320 -23.83 -11.83 18.51
N PHE A 321 -24.42 -11.39 19.62
CA PHE A 321 -25.66 -11.97 20.15
C PHE A 321 -26.87 -11.75 19.22
N GLU A 322 -26.85 -10.72 18.37
CA GLU A 322 -27.96 -10.43 17.45
C GLU A 322 -28.17 -11.53 16.40
N CYS A 323 -27.13 -12.31 16.11
CA CYS A 323 -27.14 -13.33 15.06
C CYS A 323 -27.14 -14.75 15.61
N THR A 324 -27.16 -14.95 16.94
CA THR A 324 -27.04 -16.27 17.55
C THR A 324 -28.16 -17.22 17.11
N GLY A 325 -29.40 -16.75 17.01
CA GLY A 325 -30.52 -17.56 16.52
C GLY A 325 -30.31 -18.03 15.08
N GLU A 326 -30.01 -17.09 14.18
CA GLU A 326 -29.74 -17.39 12.76
C GLU A 326 -28.51 -18.32 12.57
N MET A 327 -27.49 -18.18 13.41
CA MET A 327 -26.29 -19.03 13.41
C MET A 327 -26.59 -20.44 13.91
N ALA A 328 -27.41 -20.58 14.96
CA ALA A 328 -27.85 -21.87 15.46
C ALA A 328 -28.67 -22.62 14.39
N GLU A 329 -29.60 -21.93 13.73
CA GLU A 329 -30.38 -22.48 12.61
C GLU A 329 -29.51 -22.90 11.42
N ALA A 330 -28.39 -22.19 11.19
CA ALA A 330 -27.42 -22.53 10.15
C ALA A 330 -26.44 -23.66 10.54
N GLY A 331 -26.59 -24.28 11.72
CA GLY A 331 -25.74 -25.39 12.17
C GLY A 331 -24.34 -24.98 12.64
N VAL A 332 -24.13 -23.70 12.98
CA VAL A 332 -22.81 -23.21 13.42
C VAL A 332 -22.32 -23.92 14.68
N MET A 333 -23.23 -24.26 15.61
CA MET A 333 -22.87 -24.95 16.85
C MET A 333 -22.27 -26.33 16.58
N ASP A 334 -22.85 -27.08 15.64
CA ASP A 334 -22.36 -28.41 15.25
C ASP A 334 -20.99 -28.31 14.57
N LEU A 335 -20.80 -27.30 13.71
CA LEU A 335 -19.52 -27.05 13.05
C LEU A 335 -18.40 -26.70 14.05
N LEU A 336 -18.70 -25.87 15.05
CA LEU A 336 -17.75 -25.51 16.11
C LEU A 336 -17.44 -26.70 17.02
N ALA A 337 -18.44 -27.50 17.39
CA ALA A 337 -18.23 -28.72 18.17
C ALA A 337 -17.36 -29.73 17.40
N ALA A 338 -17.63 -29.91 16.09
CA ALA A 338 -16.82 -30.76 15.23
C ALA A 338 -15.38 -30.23 15.06
N ALA A 339 -15.18 -28.91 15.04
CA ALA A 339 -13.86 -28.30 14.98
C ALA A 339 -13.08 -28.48 16.30
N ALA A 340 -13.74 -28.38 17.46
CA ALA A 340 -13.09 -28.57 18.76
C ALA A 340 -12.52 -29.99 18.96
N GLY A 341 -13.07 -30.99 18.26
CA GLY A 341 -12.55 -32.36 18.24
C GLY A 341 -11.49 -32.65 17.17
N ASP A 342 -11.17 -31.68 16.30
CA ASP A 342 -10.25 -31.87 15.19
C ASP A 342 -8.80 -31.56 15.61
N ALA A 343 -8.01 -32.61 15.83
CA ALA A 343 -6.60 -32.49 16.19
C ALA A 343 -5.74 -31.86 15.07
N ALA A 344 -6.19 -31.85 13.82
CA ALA A 344 -5.43 -31.28 12.71
C ALA A 344 -5.34 -29.75 12.77
N LEU A 345 -6.26 -29.08 13.48
CA LEU A 345 -6.28 -27.62 13.57
C LEU A 345 -5.12 -27.00 14.36
N GLY A 346 -4.30 -27.81 15.05
CA GLY A 346 -3.15 -27.33 15.84
C GLY A 346 -1.79 -27.86 15.38
N ALA A 347 -1.72 -28.58 14.25
CA ALA A 347 -0.51 -29.27 13.81
C ALA A 347 0.31 -28.53 12.73
N ASP A 348 -0.26 -27.49 12.10
CA ASP A 348 0.26 -26.85 10.88
C ASP A 348 0.74 -25.39 11.07
N ASP A 349 0.83 -24.90 12.31
CA ASP A 349 1.44 -23.60 12.67
C ASP A 349 2.88 -23.76 13.21
#